data_AF-A0A2E1UZD9-F1
#
_entry.id   AF-A0A2E1UZD9-F1
#
_cell.length_a   1.000
_cell.length_b   1.000
_cell.length_c   1.000
_cell.angle_alpha   90.00
_cell.angle_beta   90.00
_cell.angle_gamma   90.00
#
_symmetry.space_group_name_H-M   'P 1'
#
loop_
_entity.id
_entity.type
_entity.pdbx_description
1 polymer ?
#
loop_
_entity_poly.entity_id
_entity_poly.type
_entity_poly.pdbx_seq_one_letter_code
_entity_poly.pdbx_strand_id
1 'polypeptide(L)' 'MYEYKCKVTRVVDGDTVDIDIDLGFGVWLHKERVRIYGIDTPESRTR' A
#
# COMPACT_ATOMS: atom_id res chain seq x y z
N MET A 1 18.03 -4.05 1.67
CA MET A 1 16.63 -3.74 1.30
C MET A 1 16.00 -5.04 0.85
N TYR A 2 14.78 -5.35 1.30
CA TYR A 2 14.09 -6.59 0.95
C TYR A 2 12.86 -6.24 0.11
N GLU A 3 12.60 -7.04 -0.92
CA GLU A 3 11.45 -6.87 -1.81
C GLU A 3 10.45 -7.99 -1.53
N TYR A 4 9.21 -7.60 -1.24
CA TYR A 4 8.11 -8.52 -0.98
C TYR A 4 7.06 -8.38 -2.07
N LYS A 5 6.44 -9.50 -2.44
CA LYS A 5 5.28 -9.46 -3.33
C LYS A 5 4.12 -8.88 -2.54
N CYS A 6 3.44 -7.92 -3.14
CA CYS A 6 2.21 -7.38 -2.60
C CYS A 6 1.10 -7.39 -3.65
N LYS A 7 -0.13 -7.38 -3.17
CA LYS A 7 -1.34 -7.25 -3.97
C LYS A 7 -2.05 -5.97 -3.57
N VAL A 8 -2.28 -5.08 -4.52
CA VAL A 8 -3.08 -3.88 -4.28
C VAL A 8 -4.54 -4.28 -4.12
N THR A 9 -5.14 -3.90 -3.00
CA THR A 9 -6.54 -4.22 -2.69
C THR A 9 -7.45 -3.03 -2.94
N ARG A 10 -6.97 -1.80 -2.69
CA ARG A 10 -7.75 -0.58 -2.91
C ARG A 10 -6.82 0.61 -3.19
N VAL A 11 -7.21 1.46 -4.13
CA VAL A 11 -6.58 2.77 -4.32
C VAL A 11 -7.40 3.78 -3.52
N VAL A 12 -6.77 4.48 -2.57
CA VAL A 12 -7.42 5.43 -1.68
C VAL A 12 -7.30 6.84 -2.24
N ASP A 13 -6.07 7.25 -2.55
CA ASP A 13 -5.71 8.54 -3.12
C ASP A 13 -4.64 8.33 -4.21
N GLY A 14 -4.15 9.41 -4.83
CA GLY A 14 -3.18 9.33 -5.93
C GLY A 14 -1.85 8.66 -5.56
N ASP A 15 -1.48 8.70 -4.28
CA ASP A 15 -0.26 8.16 -3.70
C ASP A 15 -0.53 7.18 -2.55
N THR A 16 -1.75 7.16 -2.00
CA THR A 16 -2.15 6.27 -0.89
C THR A 16 -2.90 5.05 -1.42
N VAL A 17 -2.37 3.86 -1.14
CA VAL A 17 -2.97 2.58 -1.56
C VAL A 17 -3.00 1.58 -0.40
N ASP A 18 -4.08 0.82 -0.31
CA ASP A 18 -4.19 -0.31 0.60
C ASP A 18 -3.69 -1.58 -0.11
N ILE A 19 -2.79 -2.33 0.54
CA ILE A 19 -2.12 -3.50 -0.02
C ILE A 19 -2.11 -4.67 0.97
N ASP A 20 -2.02 -5.87 0.42
CA ASP A 20 -1.71 -7.08 1.15
C ASP A 20 -0.28 -7.52 0.79
N ILE A 21 0.57 -7.78 1.78
CA ILE A 21 1.99 -8.12 1.61
C ILE A 21 2.20 -9.59 1.99
N ASP A 22 2.77 -10.37 1.07
CA ASP A 22 3.21 -11.74 1.32
C ASP A 22 4.67 -11.73 1.82
N LEU A 23 4.86 -12.08 3.10
CA LEU A 23 6.17 -12.17 3.73
C LEU A 23 6.81 -13.56 3.51
N GLY A 24 6.10 -14.49 2.87
CA GLY A 24 6.49 -15.89 2.71
C GLY A 24 6.06 -16.76 3.88
N PHE A 25 6.28 -18.07 3.75
CA PHE A 25 6.00 -19.06 4.81
C PHE A 25 4.54 -19.07 5.32
N GLY A 26 3.60 -18.62 4.50
CA GLY A 26 2.19 -18.49 4.89
C GLY A 26 1.89 -17.28 5.79
N VAL A 27 2.85 -16.38 5.99
CA VAL A 27 2.66 -15.14 6.75
C VAL A 27 2.28 -14.01 5.80
N TRP A 28 1.12 -13.42 6.05
CA TRP A 28 0.57 -12.34 5.25
C TRP A 28 0.24 -11.15 6.15
N LEU A 29 0.57 -9.95 5.68
CA LEU A 29 0.04 -8.70 6.21
C LEU A 29 -1.10 -8.26 5.30
N HIS A 30 -2.27 -7.99 5.88
CA HIS A 30 -3.46 -7.64 5.12
C HIS A 30 -3.93 -6.24 5.49
N LYS A 31 -4.46 -5.51 4.49
CA LYS A 31 -5.03 -4.15 4.64
C LYS A 31 -4.02 -3.11 5.12
N GLU A 32 -2.77 -3.26 4.73
CA GLU A 32 -1.73 -2.29 5.05
C GLU A 32 -1.87 -1.07 4.14
N ARG A 33 -1.92 0.12 4.72
CA ARG A 33 -1.97 1.37 3.97
C ARG A 33 -0.56 1.90 3.77
N VAL A 34 -0.17 2.06 2.50
CA VAL A 34 1.16 2.56 2.14
C VAL A 34 1.04 3.79 1.24
N ARG A 35 2.04 4.68 1.34
CA ARG A 35 2.22 5.82 0.43
C ARG A 35 3.36 5.54 -0.53
N ILE A 36 3.15 5.83 -1.81
CA ILE A 36 4.15 5.62 -2.86
C ILE A 36 5.25 6.67 -2.73
N TYR A 37 6.46 6.23 -2.45
CA TYR A 37 7.61 7.13 -2.33
C TYR A 37 7.89 7.84 -3.67
N GLY A 38 7.96 9.18 -3.64
CA GLY A 38 8.22 10.01 -4.82
C GLY A 38 6.98 10.49 -5.57
N ILE A 39 5.77 10.06 -5.16
CA ILE A 39 4.51 10.64 -5.61
C ILE A 39 3.89 11.34 -4.40
N ASP A 40 3.78 12.66 -4.46
CA ASP A 40 3.09 13.45 -3.44
C ASP A 40 1.89 14.11 -4.12
N THR A 41 0.73 13.47 -3.99
CA THR A 41 -0.53 13.96 -4.55
C THR A 41 -1.33 14.66 -3.47
N PRO A 42 -2.10 15.72 -3.81
CA PRO A 42 -2.99 16.34 -2.84
C PRO A 42 -3.99 15.32 -2.31
N GLU A 43 -3.93 15.05 -1.01
CA GLU A 43 -4.81 14.10 -0.32
C GLU A 43 -6.27 14.55 -0.52
N SER A 44 -7.05 13.76 -1.25
CA SER A 44 -8.38 14.20 -1.72
C SER A 44 -9.46 14.09 -0.64
N ARG A 45 -9.07 13.83 0.61
CA ARG A 45 -9.95 13.56 1.75
C ARG A 45 -9.78 14.53 2.92
N THR A 46 -9.74 15.83 2.64
CA THR A 46 -10.23 16.85 3.60
C THR A 46 -11.73 17.05 3.41
N ARG A 47 -12.55 16.15 3.95
CA ARG A 47 -13.96 16.42 4.29
C ARG A 47 -14.49 15.45 5.35
#